data_AF-A0A8T5TCD3-F1
#
_entry.id   AF-A0A8T5TCD3-F1
#
_cell.length_a   1.000
_cell.length_b   1.000
_cell.length_c   1.000
_cell.angle_alpha   90.00
_cell.angle_beta   90.00
_cell.angle_gamma   90.00
#
_symmetry.space_group_name_H-M   'P 1'
#
loop_
_entity.id
_entity.type
_entity.pdbx_description
1 polymer ?
#
loop_
_entity_poly.entity_id
_entity_poly.type
_entity_poly.pdbx_seq_one_letter_code
_entity_poly.pdbx_strand_id
1 'polypeptide(L)'
;MSRRFGSDKGLHIHDGKPIITHQIEKLSQFNYPIFLVANTIEQVQTYINSIDIAKITAFFNDDHDLIENKDIRSPLIGLYTAFKELSQLNYQSAFIFSCDNPFLNLEVIQFMMEQIDYNDA
;
A
#
# COMPACT_ATOMS: atom_id res chain seq x y z
N MET A 1 8.63 11.52 3.50
CA MET A 1 9.67 11.79 2.47
C MET A 1 10.64 10.61 2.31
N SER A 2 10.80 10.10 1.09
CA SER A 2 11.91 9.19 0.75
C SER A 2 13.24 9.95 0.85
N ARG A 3 14.12 9.53 1.76
CA ARG A 3 15.46 10.14 1.97
C ARG A 3 16.37 10.08 0.73
N ARG A 4 16.04 9.26 -0.27
CA ARG A 4 16.89 9.00 -1.45
C ARG A 4 16.44 9.72 -2.74
N PHE A 5 15.21 10.23 -2.82
CA PHE A 5 14.65 10.81 -4.05
C PHE A 5 14.14 12.25 -3.92
N GLY A 6 14.07 12.83 -2.71
CA GLY A 6 13.57 14.20 -2.51
C GLY A 6 12.07 14.36 -2.69
N SER A 7 11.38 13.39 -3.31
CA SER A 7 9.92 13.30 -3.47
C SER A 7 9.40 11.90 -3.14
N ASP A 8 8.08 11.74 -3.08
CA ASP A 8 7.46 10.43 -2.89
C ASP A 8 7.70 9.53 -4.10
N LYS A 9 8.31 8.36 -3.89
CA LYS A 9 8.66 7.41 -4.96
C LYS A 9 7.42 6.85 -5.65
N GLY A 10 6.30 6.71 -4.94
CA GLY A 10 5.06 6.20 -5.54
C GLY A 10 4.49 7.14 -6.61
N LEU A 11 4.82 8.43 -6.50
CA LEU A 11 4.40 9.48 -7.42
C LEU A 11 5.41 9.75 -8.54
N HIS A 12 6.52 9.00 -8.62
CA HIS A 12 7.39 9.09 -9.78
C HIS A 12 6.67 8.64 -11.03
N ILE A 13 6.86 9.41 -12.11
CA ILE A 13 6.22 9.16 -13.39
C ILE A 13 7.02 8.09 -14.14
N HIS A 14 6.32 7.04 -14.55
CA HIS A 14 6.79 6.00 -15.43
C HIS A 14 5.74 5.79 -16.52
N ASP A 15 6.15 5.79 -17.78
CA ASP A 15 5.25 5.67 -18.94
C ASP A 15 4.04 6.63 -18.90
N GLY A 16 4.30 7.89 -18.51
CA GLY A 16 3.29 8.95 -18.48
C GLY A 16 2.31 8.91 -17.30
N LYS A 17 2.43 7.96 -16.37
CA LYS A 17 1.59 7.87 -15.16
C LYS A 17 2.43 7.65 -13.89
N PRO A 18 1.93 8.00 -12.69
CA PRO A 18 2.57 7.63 -11.43
C PRO A 18 2.74 6.11 -11.26
N ILE A 19 3.87 5.66 -10.71
CA ILE A 19 4.16 4.23 -10.44
C ILE A 19 3.04 3.56 -9.63
N ILE A 20 2.52 4.24 -8.62
CA ILE A 20 1.44 3.70 -7.79
C ILE A 20 0.15 3.46 -8.59
N THR A 21 -0.12 4.29 -9.61
CA THR A 21 -1.29 4.14 -10.48
C THR A 21 -1.22 2.85 -11.28
N HIS A 22 -0.06 2.50 -11.82
CA HIS A 22 0.14 1.22 -12.52
C HIS A 22 -0.14 0.01 -11.61
N GLN A 23 0.28 0.09 -10.35
CA GLN A 23 0.01 -0.97 -9.37
C GLN A 23 -1.46 -1.07 -9.02
N ILE A 24 -2.12 0.05 -8.71
CA ILE A 24 -3.56 0.06 -8.40
C ILE A 24 -4.37 -0.45 -9.59
N GLU A 25 -4.04 -0.05 -10.82
CA GLU A 25 -4.72 -0.53 -12.03
C GLU A 25 -4.58 -2.07 -12.17
N LYS A 26 -3.40 -2.62 -11.92
CA LYS A 26 -3.19 -4.07 -11.92
C LYS A 26 -3.92 -4.78 -10.79
N LEU A 27 -3.74 -4.32 -9.55
CA LEU A 27 -4.36 -4.93 -8.37
C LEU A 27 -5.88 -4.86 -8.40
N SER A 28 -6.46 -3.83 -9.03
CA SER A 28 -7.92 -3.70 -9.20
C SER A 28 -8.53 -4.76 -10.10
N GLN A 29 -7.72 -5.58 -10.79
CA GLN A 29 -8.21 -6.75 -11.53
C GLN A 29 -8.58 -7.89 -10.58
N PHE A 30 -8.04 -7.89 -9.36
CA PHE A 30 -8.54 -8.75 -8.30
C PHE A 30 -9.74 -8.10 -7.61
N ASN A 31 -10.76 -8.89 -7.28
CA ASN A 31 -11.98 -8.40 -6.62
C ASN A 31 -11.79 -8.28 -5.09
N TYR A 32 -10.74 -7.56 -4.67
CA TYR A 32 -10.45 -7.29 -3.26
C TYR A 32 -10.32 -5.80 -3.00
N PRO A 33 -10.66 -5.32 -1.79
CA PRO A 33 -10.47 -3.93 -1.41
C PRO A 33 -8.99 -3.56 -1.37
N ILE A 34 -8.68 -2.34 -1.80
CA ILE A 34 -7.30 -1.82 -1.86
C ILE A 34 -7.15 -0.73 -0.81
N PHE A 35 -6.20 -0.90 0.10
CA PHE A 35 -5.86 0.07 1.13
C PHE A 35 -4.46 0.63 0.88
N LEU A 36 -4.28 1.93 1.10
CA LEU A 36 -2.97 2.57 0.96
C LEU A 36 -2.52 3.12 2.31
N VAL A 37 -1.32 2.72 2.74
CA VAL A 37 -0.70 3.23 3.95
C VAL A 37 0.28 4.34 3.59
N ALA A 38 0.13 5.49 4.23
CA ALA A 38 0.98 6.66 4.06
C ALA A 38 1.58 7.08 5.40
N ASN A 39 2.74 7.70 5.36
CA ASN A 39 3.47 8.11 6.56
C ASN A 39 2.90 9.37 7.23
N THR A 40 2.30 10.27 6.45
CA THR A 40 1.69 11.50 6.97
C THR A 40 0.39 11.85 6.26
N ILE A 41 -0.45 12.66 6.90
CA ILE A 41 -1.70 13.16 6.33
C ILE A 41 -1.41 13.99 5.06
N GLU A 42 -0.32 14.75 5.02
CA GLU A 42 0.07 15.50 3.82
C GLU A 42 0.42 14.56 2.66
N GLN A 43 1.02 13.40 2.95
CA GLN A 43 1.28 12.39 1.94
C GLN A 43 -0.03 11.79 1.40
N VAL A 44 -1.00 11.51 2.27
CA VAL A 44 -2.36 11.09 1.85
C VAL A 44 -2.98 12.13 0.92
N GLN A 45 -2.95 13.40 1.30
CA GLN A 45 -3.51 14.47 0.47
C GLN A 45 -2.78 14.59 -0.87
N THR A 46 -1.47 14.37 -0.89
CA THR A 46 -0.69 14.36 -2.12
C THR A 46 -1.15 13.23 -3.05
N TYR A 47 -1.40 12.03 -2.55
CA TYR A 47 -1.99 10.94 -3.34
C TYR A 47 -3.38 11.31 -3.87
N ILE A 48 -4.28 11.78 -3.01
CA ILE A 48 -5.64 12.18 -3.40
C ILE A 48 -5.63 13.20 -4.55
N ASN A 49 -4.67 14.13 -4.54
CA ASN A 49 -4.57 15.16 -5.58
C ASN A 49 -3.88 14.69 -6.86
N SER A 50 -3.15 13.57 -6.83
CA SER A 50 -2.23 13.18 -7.91
C SER A 50 -2.64 11.93 -8.68
N ILE A 51 -3.54 11.10 -8.13
CA ILE A 51 -3.96 9.84 -8.74
C ILE A 51 -5.47 9.64 -8.69
N ASP A 52 -5.99 8.76 -9.54
CA ASP A 52 -7.37 8.29 -9.43
C ASP A 52 -7.53 7.39 -8.19
N ILE A 53 -8.33 7.86 -7.24
CA ILE A 53 -8.60 7.18 -5.98
C ILE A 53 -9.86 6.32 -6.02
N ALA A 54 -10.62 6.27 -7.13
CA ALA A 54 -11.88 5.53 -7.20
C ALA A 54 -11.73 4.03 -6.93
N LYS A 55 -10.53 3.49 -7.14
CA LYS A 55 -10.17 2.09 -6.90
C LYS A 55 -9.55 1.84 -5.51
N ILE A 56 -9.37 2.89 -4.71
CA ILE A 56 -8.80 2.81 -3.35
C ILE A 56 -9.97 2.84 -2.37
N THR A 57 -10.02 1.85 -1.49
CA THR A 57 -11.07 1.72 -0.47
C THR A 57 -10.87 2.72 0.66
N ALA A 58 -9.65 2.83 1.19
CA ALA A 58 -9.30 3.82 2.20
C ALA A 58 -7.79 4.07 2.27
N PHE A 59 -7.43 5.17 2.92
CA PHE A 59 -6.05 5.49 3.28
C PHE A 59 -5.86 5.31 4.79
N PHE A 60 -4.72 4.75 5.18
CA PHE A 60 -4.27 4.70 6.58
C PHE A 60 -3.04 5.58 6.75
N ASN A 61 -2.94 6.23 7.91
CA ASN A 61 -1.77 7.00 8.27
C ASN A 61 -0.93 6.22 9.28
N ASP A 62 0.39 6.17 9.09
CA ASP A 62 1.32 5.48 9.99
C ASP A 62 1.05 5.86 11.45
N ASP A 63 0.85 4.85 12.27
CA ASP A 63 0.74 4.96 13.72
C ASP A 63 2.15 4.97 14.33
N HIS A 64 2.55 6.14 14.80
CA HIS A 64 3.84 6.37 15.44
C HIS A 64 3.74 6.36 16.98
N ASP A 65 2.58 6.07 17.57
CA ASP A 65 2.37 6.19 19.01
C ASP A 65 3.19 5.18 19.83
N LEU A 66 3.52 4.03 19.23
CA LEU A 66 4.35 2.99 19.85
C LEU A 66 5.86 3.24 19.74
N ILE A 67 6.29 4.33 19.09
CA ILE A 67 7.70 4.56 18.76
C ILE A 67 8.19 5.80 19.48
N GLU A 68 9.04 5.59 20.49
CA GLU A 68 9.65 6.69 21.26
C GLU A 68 10.40 7.68 20.35
N ASN A 69 11.09 7.16 19.32
CA ASN A 69 11.76 7.97 18.33
C ASN A 69 10.93 8.12 17.05
N LYS A 70 10.19 9.23 16.97
CA LYS A 70 9.35 9.59 15.81
C LYS A 70 10.11 9.80 14.50
N ASP A 71 11.45 9.86 14.53
CA ASP A 71 12.28 9.93 13.32
C ASP A 71 12.54 8.55 12.69
N ILE A 72 12.19 7.46 13.38
CA ILE A 72 12.31 6.11 12.82
C ILE A 72 11.29 5.97 11.70
N ARG A 73 11.80 5.66 10.50
CA ARG A 73 11.01 5.25 9.34
C ARG A 73 11.33 3.80 9.03
N SER A 74 10.35 2.93 9.20
CA SER A 74 10.49 1.50 8.93
C SER A 74 9.23 0.98 8.26
N PRO A 75 9.34 0.10 7.24
CA PRO A 75 8.18 -0.60 6.67
C PRO A 75 7.33 -1.30 7.73
N LEU A 76 7.94 -1.74 8.84
CA LEU A 76 7.22 -2.38 9.95
C LEU A 76 6.16 -1.46 10.59
N ILE A 77 6.34 -0.14 10.55
CA ILE A 77 5.37 0.82 11.08
C ILE A 77 4.10 0.80 10.23
N GLY A 78 4.27 0.85 8.90
CA GLY A 78 3.16 0.77 7.96
C GLY A 78 2.46 -0.59 8.01
N LEU A 79 3.22 -1.68 8.19
CA LEU A 79 2.64 -3.01 8.42
C LEU A 79 1.83 -3.08 9.71
N TYR A 80 2.38 -2.57 10.83
CA TYR A 80 1.67 -2.51 12.11
C TYR A 80 0.36 -1.74 11.96
N THR A 81 0.42 -0.55 11.36
CA THR A 81 -0.73 0.30 11.08
C THR A 81 -1.78 -0.44 10.25
N ALA A 82 -1.37 -1.03 9.12
CA ALA A 82 -2.26 -1.78 8.25
C ALA A 82 -2.98 -2.89 9.01
N PHE A 83 -2.25 -3.73 9.75
CA PHE A 83 -2.85 -4.83 10.48
C PHE A 83 -3.76 -4.39 11.62
N LYS A 84 -3.42 -3.31 12.34
CA LYS A 84 -4.26 -2.73 13.37
C LYS A 84 -5.60 -2.26 12.79
N GLU A 85 -5.56 -1.47 11.72
CA GLU A 85 -6.77 -0.93 11.06
C GLU A 85 -7.60 -2.05 10.41
N LEU A 86 -6.97 -2.96 9.69
CA LEU A 86 -7.65 -4.09 9.04
C LEU A 86 -8.30 -5.03 10.07
N SER A 87 -7.66 -5.26 11.21
CA SER A 87 -8.23 -6.06 12.30
C SER A 87 -9.50 -5.42 12.87
N GLN A 88 -9.53 -4.08 13.03
CA GLN A 88 -10.73 -3.36 13.47
C GLN A 88 -11.88 -3.46 12.46
N LEU A 89 -11.55 -3.61 11.18
CA LEU A 89 -12.49 -3.82 10.08
C LEU A 89 -12.86 -5.30 9.87
N ASN A 90 -12.43 -6.21 10.74
CA ASN A 90 -12.66 -7.66 10.68
C ASN A 90 -12.04 -8.40 9.48
N TYR A 91 -10.98 -7.85 8.87
CA TYR A 91 -10.17 -8.60 7.92
C TYR A 91 -9.22 -9.56 8.66
N GLN A 92 -9.09 -10.79 8.16
CA GLN A 92 -8.22 -11.81 8.75
C GLN A 92 -6.85 -11.89 8.08
N SER A 93 -6.80 -11.58 6.79
CA SER A 93 -5.61 -11.71 5.95
C SER A 93 -5.46 -10.49 5.05
N ALA A 94 -4.23 -10.13 4.72
CA ALA A 94 -3.93 -9.05 3.81
C ALA A 94 -2.73 -9.41 2.93
N PHE A 95 -2.81 -9.07 1.65
CA PHE A 95 -1.67 -9.16 0.74
C PHE A 95 -0.99 -7.80 0.66
N ILE A 96 0.31 -7.75 0.93
CA ILE A 96 1.03 -6.49 1.11
C ILE A 96 2.06 -6.29 0.00
N PHE A 97 2.02 -5.12 -0.61
CA PHE A 97 2.91 -4.71 -1.67
C PHE A 97 3.66 -3.43 -1.30
N SER A 98 4.94 -3.37 -1.65
CA SER A 98 5.68 -2.10 -1.62
C SER A 98 5.26 -1.23 -2.80
N CYS A 99 5.04 0.06 -2.55
CA CYS A 99 4.60 1.04 -3.55
C CYS A 99 5.65 1.37 -4.63
N ASP A 100 6.84 0.77 -4.60
CA ASP A 100 7.93 1.01 -5.54
C ASP A 100 8.13 -0.08 -6.61
N ASN A 101 7.22 -1.06 -6.72
CA ASN A 101 7.27 -2.11 -7.74
C ASN A 101 6.22 -1.91 -8.85
N PRO A 102 6.53 -1.23 -9.97
CA PRO A 102 5.58 -1.03 -11.07
C PRO A 102 5.21 -2.33 -11.82
N PHE A 103 6.03 -3.37 -11.73
CA PHE A 103 5.91 -4.57 -12.55
C PHE A 103 5.41 -5.78 -11.75
N LEU A 104 4.29 -5.59 -11.05
CA LEU A 104 3.54 -6.72 -10.49
C LEU A 104 3.08 -7.66 -11.62
N ASN A 105 3.33 -8.96 -11.45
CA ASN A 105 2.79 -10.03 -12.28
C ASN A 105 1.56 -10.61 -11.56
N LEU A 106 0.39 -10.54 -12.21
CA LEU A 106 -0.88 -11.02 -11.67
C LEU A 106 -0.91 -12.53 -11.50
N GLU A 107 -0.27 -13.29 -12.39
CA GLU A 107 -0.20 -14.76 -12.31
C GLU A 107 0.59 -15.20 -11.06
N VAL A 108 1.65 -14.47 -10.72
CA VAL A 108 2.44 -14.74 -9.50
C VAL A 108 1.62 -14.43 -8.25
N ILE A 109 0.89 -13.31 -8.23
CA ILE A 109 0.04 -12.94 -7.11
C ILE A 109 -1.09 -13.97 -6.95
N GLN A 110 -1.77 -14.32 -8.05
CA GLN A 110 -2.83 -15.33 -8.07
C GLN A 110 -2.32 -16.67 -7.54
N PHE A 111 -1.15 -17.14 -8.02
CA PHE A 111 -0.52 -18.36 -7.53
C PHE A 111 -0.27 -18.30 -6.01
N MET A 112 0.26 -17.18 -5.50
CA MET A 112 0.51 -17.03 -4.07
C MET A 112 -0.79 -17.06 -3.24
N MET A 113 -1.88 -16.46 -3.73
CA MET A 113 -3.18 -16.49 -3.06
C MET A 113 -3.74 -17.92 -3.00
N GLU A 114 -3.66 -18.67 -4.11
CA GLU A 114 -4.10 -20.07 -4.17
C GLU A 114 -3.32 -20.98 -3.21
N GLN A 115 -2.02 -20.72 -2.99
CA GLN A 115 -1.23 -21.48 -2.03
C GLN A 115 -1.60 -21.17 -0.57
N ILE A 116 -2.17 -20.01 -0.27
CA ILE A 116 -2.66 -19.70 1.08
C ILE A 116 -3.94 -20.50 1.33
N ASP A 117 -4.91 -20.41 0.41
CA ASP A 117 -6.20 -21.11 0.53
C ASP A 117 -6.03 -22.63 0.65
N TYR A 118 -5.05 -23.23 -0.06
CA TYR A 118 -4.74 -24.66 0.05
C TYR A 118 -4.27 -25.07 1.44
N ASN A 119 -3.54 -24.21 2.15
CA ASN A 119 -2.99 -24.53 3.48
C ASN A 119 -3.96 -24.23 4.62
N ASP A 120 -5.01 -23.43 4.37
CA ASP A 120 -6.06 -23.10 5.33
C ASP A 120 -7.31 -24.02 5.21
N ALA A 121 -7.34 -24.91 4.21
CA ALA A 121 -8.39 -25.90 3.95
C ALA A 121 -8.12 -27.27 4.61
#